data_AF-A0A1T5M0X9-F1
#
_entry.id   AF-A0A1T5M0X9-F1
#
_cell.length_a   1.000
_cell.length_b   1.000
_cell.length_c   1.000
_cell.angle_alpha   90.00
_cell.angle_beta   90.00
_cell.angle_gamma   90.00
#
_symmetry.space_group_name_H-M   'P 1'
#
loop_
_entity.id
_entity.type
_entity.pdbx_description
1 polymer ?
#
loop_
_entity_poly.entity_id
_entity_poly.type
_entity_poly.pdbx_seq_one_letter_code
_entity_poly.pdbx_strand_id
1 'polypeptide(L)' 'MQICVLKNNEMKKFEELKTLVSSLEEDMDKFYNKQNGAAGTRLRKAMQDMKNLAQEIRTEVQETKNKEA' A
#
# COMPACT_ATOMS: atom_id res chain seq x y z
N MET A 1 -7.90 25.26 13.40
CA MET A 1 -6.51 25.10 12.88
C MET A 1 -6.01 23.64 12.92
N GLN A 2 -6.80 22.67 13.39
CA GLN A 2 -6.41 21.24 13.46
C GLN A 2 -6.50 20.49 12.12
N ILE A 3 -7.30 20.96 11.16
CA ILE A 3 -7.62 20.23 9.92
C ILE A 3 -6.47 20.24 8.90
N CYS A 4 -5.51 21.18 9.00
CA CYS A 4 -4.42 21.29 8.01
C CYS A 4 -3.26 20.30 8.20
N VAL A 5 -3.12 19.65 9.37
CA VAL A 5 -1.93 18.82 9.66
C VAL A 5 -2.07 17.38 9.15
N LEU A 6 -3.30 16.91 8.89
CA LEU A 6 -3.55 15.53 8.43
C LEU A 6 -3.25 15.30 6.93
N LYS A 7 -3.15 16.36 6.12
CA LYS A 7 -2.99 16.26 4.66
C LYS A 7 -1.62 15.76 4.18
N ASN A 8 -0.64 15.56 5.06
CA ASN A 8 0.74 15.25 4.67
C ASN A 8 1.16 13.78 4.87
N ASN A 9 0.45 13.00 5.69
CA ASN A 9 0.82 11.59 5.93
C ASN A 9 0.07 10.60 5.02
N GLU A 10 -1.19 10.91 4.68
CA GLU A 10 -1.99 10.10 3.75
C GLU A 10 -1.38 10.08 2.34
N MET A 11 -0.88 11.21 1.84
CA MET A 11 -0.24 11.25 0.52
C MET A 11 1.06 10.44 0.46
N LYS A 12 1.85 10.39 1.54
CA LYS A 12 3.09 9.60 1.58
C LYS A 12 2.82 8.10 1.44
N LYS A 13 1.86 7.58 2.21
CA LYS A 13 1.49 6.15 2.12
C LYS A 13 0.86 5.81 0.76
N PHE A 14 0.17 6.76 0.14
CA PHE A 14 -0.39 6.60 -1.19
C PHE A 14 0.69 6.59 -2.29
N GLU A 15 1.74 7.41 -2.16
CA GLU A 15 2.91 7.38 -3.04
C GLU A 15 3.71 6.07 -2.90
N GLU A 16 3.87 5.56 -1.68
CA GLU A 16 4.49 4.25 -1.44
C GLU A 16 3.70 3.13 -2.15
N LEU A 17 2.37 3.11 -2.02
CA LEU A 17 1.52 2.17 -2.75
C LEU A 17 1.75 2.22 -4.26
N LYS A 18 1.81 3.43 -4.82
CA LYS A 18 2.02 3.62 -6.27
C LYS A 18 3.39 3.11 -6.73
N THR A 19 4.41 3.32 -5.90
CA THR A 19 5.77 2.80 -6.13
C THR A 19 5.80 1.27 -6.06
N LEU A 20 5.08 0.70 -5.09
CA LEU A 20 4.97 -0.74 -4.89
C LEU A 20 4.25 -1.42 -6.06
N VAL A 21 3.17 -0.81 -6.57
CA VAL A 21 2.48 -1.27 -7.80
C VAL A 21 3.39 -1.22 -9.02
N SER A 22 4.18 -0.15 -9.19
CA SER A 22 5.12 -0.05 -10.32
C SER A 22 6.18 -1.16 -10.28
N SER A 23 6.64 -1.55 -9.09
CA SER A 23 7.59 -2.67 -8.93
C SER A 23 6.94 -4.05 -9.16
N LEU A 24 5.63 -4.16 -8.92
CA LEU A 24 4.87 -5.39 -9.10
C LEU A 24 4.61 -5.72 -10.57
N GLU A 25 4.55 -4.72 -11.45
CA GLU A 25 4.32 -4.93 -12.89
C GLU A 25 5.40 -5.81 -13.52
N GLU A 26 6.67 -5.57 -13.19
CA GLU A 26 7.76 -6.42 -13.69
C GLU A 26 7.71 -7.85 -13.13
N ASP A 27 7.38 -8.00 -11.85
CA ASP A 27 7.26 -9.32 -11.22
C ASP A 27 6.02 -10.07 -11.71
N MET A 28 4.94 -9.37 -12.06
CA MET A 28 3.76 -9.93 -12.73
C MET A 28 4.16 -10.46 -14.11
N ASP A 29 4.84 -9.65 -14.92
CA ASP A 29 5.26 -10.05 -16.25
C ASP A 29 6.17 -11.29 -16.19
N LYS A 30 7.14 -11.30 -15.28
CA LYS A 30 8.02 -12.47 -15.05
C LYS A 30 7.26 -13.70 -14.52
N PHE A 31 6.22 -13.52 -13.72
CA PHE A 31 5.43 -14.63 -13.19
C PHE A 31 4.49 -15.24 -14.24
N TYR A 32 3.73 -14.41 -14.97
CA TYR A 32 2.76 -14.86 -15.97
C TYR A 32 3.42 -15.33 -17.26
N ASN A 33 4.47 -14.63 -17.75
CA ASN A 33 5.13 -15.00 -19.01
C ASN A 33 6.26 -16.01 -18.86
N LYS A 34 6.97 -16.03 -17.71
CA LYS A 34 8.13 -16.92 -17.53
C LYS A 34 7.94 -18.02 -16.46
N GLN A 35 6.75 -18.13 -15.85
CA GLN A 35 6.45 -19.09 -14.76
C GLN A 35 7.52 -19.13 -13.66
N ASN A 36 8.12 -17.98 -13.33
CA ASN A 36 9.17 -17.93 -12.33
C ASN A 36 8.56 -17.93 -10.91
N GLY A 37 8.65 -19.06 -10.21
CA GLY A 37 8.10 -19.21 -8.85
C GLY A 37 8.68 -18.23 -7.82
N ALA A 38 9.91 -17.74 -8.03
CA ALA A 38 10.49 -16.71 -7.18
C ALA A 38 9.80 -15.34 -7.36
N ALA A 39 9.44 -14.98 -8.59
CA ALA A 39 8.67 -13.77 -8.88
C ALA A 39 7.25 -13.86 -8.29
N GLY A 40 6.61 -15.03 -8.35
CA GLY A 40 5.31 -15.26 -7.72
C GLY A 40 5.33 -15.08 -6.20
N THR A 41 6.42 -15.48 -5.54
CA THR A 41 6.58 -15.28 -4.09
C THR A 41 6.75 -13.80 -3.74
N ARG A 42 7.49 -13.04 -4.55
CA ARG A 42 7.66 -11.59 -4.38
C ARG A 42 6.36 -10.85 -4.60
N LEU A 43 5.64 -11.20 -5.69
CA LEU A 43 4.33 -10.64 -6.01
C LEU A 43 3.34 -10.83 -4.86
N ARG A 44 3.28 -12.05 -4.30
CA ARG A 44 2.41 -12.36 -3.17
C ARG A 44 2.76 -11.55 -1.92
N LYS A 45 4.06 -11.40 -1.61
CA LYS A 45 4.52 -10.65 -0.44
C LYS A 45 4.20 -9.17 -0.58
N ALA A 46 4.48 -8.59 -1.74
CA ALA A 46 4.16 -7.19 -2.05
C ALA A 46 2.63 -6.92 -2.04
N MET A 47 1.81 -7.87 -2.48
CA MET A 47 0.34 -7.78 -2.31
C MET A 47 -0.12 -7.87 -0.85
N GLN A 48 0.58 -8.62 0.00
CA GLN A 48 0.32 -8.65 1.45
C GLN A 48 0.69 -7.32 2.11
N ASP A 49 1.84 -6.76 1.77
CA ASP A 49 2.31 -5.48 2.31
C ASP A 49 1.35 -4.34 1.91
N MET A 50 0.85 -4.35 0.67
CA MET A 50 -0.19 -3.44 0.18
C MET A 50 -1.48 -3.51 1.02
N LYS A 51 -1.95 -4.73 1.33
CA LYS A 51 -3.15 -4.94 2.14
C LYS A 51 -2.96 -4.40 3.56
N ASN A 52 -1.80 -4.63 4.16
CA ASN A 52 -1.49 -4.16 5.50
C ASN A 52 -1.43 -2.63 5.54
N LEU A 53 -0.74 -2.00 4.58
CA LEU A 53 -0.65 -0.54 4.48
C LEU A 53 -2.04 0.09 4.30
N ALA A 54 -2.89 -0.49 3.44
CA ALA A 54 -4.26 -0.03 3.25
C ALA A 54 -5.11 -0.17 4.53
N GLN A 55 -4.91 -1.23 5.32
CA GLN A 55 -5.59 -1.41 6.60
C GLN A 55 -5.13 -0.42 7.66
N GLU A 56 -3.83 -0.15 7.74
CA GLU A 56 -3.30 0.87 8.65
C GLU A 56 -3.89 2.25 8.33
N ILE A 57 -3.93 2.65 7.06
CA ILE A 57 -4.56 3.91 6.64
C ILE A 57 -6.03 3.94 7.06
N ARG A 58 -6.78 2.86 6.81
CA ARG A 58 -8.20 2.77 7.21
C ARG A 58 -8.37 2.93 8.73
N THR A 59 -7.50 2.28 9.51
CA THR A 59 -7.56 2.33 10.98
C THR A 59 -7.23 3.74 11.47
N GLU A 60 -6.21 4.40 10.92
CA GLU A 60 -5.87 5.79 11.24
C GLU A 60 -7.03 6.76 10.94
N VAL A 61 -7.70 6.60 9.80
CA VAL A 61 -8.89 7.39 9.45
C VAL A 61 -10.02 7.15 10.46
N GLN A 62 -10.27 5.88 10.82
CA GLN A 62 -11.32 5.53 11.78
C GLN A 62 -11.01 6.06 13.19
N GLU A 63 -9.76 5.96 13.63
CA GLU A 63 -9.30 6.51 14.92
C GLU A 63 -9.42 8.03 14.95
N THR A 64 -9.12 8.71 13.85
CA THR A 64 -9.28 10.17 13.75
C THR A 64 -10.74 10.56 13.92
N LYS A 65 -11.68 9.84 13.28
CA LYS A 65 -13.12 10.09 13.46
C LYS A 65 -13.59 9.82 14.90
N ASN A 66 -13.03 8.82 15.57
CA ASN A 66 -13.38 8.50 16.96
C ASN A 66 -12.74 9.47 17.98
N LYS A 67 -11.63 10.14 17.65
CA LYS A 67 -10.99 11.15 18.51
C LYS A 67 -11.64 12.54 18.40
N GLU A 68 -12.41 12.79 17.36
CA GLU A 68 -13.22 14.01 17.21
C GLU A 68 -14.61 13.89 17.87
N ALA A 69 -14.95 12.73 18.45
CA ALA A 69 -16.13 12.49 19.28
C ALA A 69 -15.81 12.58 20.76
#